data_AF-A0A1I4XM86-F1
#
_entry.id   AF-A0A1I4XM86-F1
#
_cell.length_a   1.000
_cell.length_b   1.000
_cell.length_c   1.000
_cell.angle_alpha   90.00
_cell.angle_beta   90.00
_cell.angle_gamma   90.00
#
_symmetry.space_group_name_H-M   'P 1'
#
loop_
_entity.id
_entity.type
_entity.pdbx_description
1 polymer ?
#
loop_
_entity_poly.entity_id
_entity_poly.type
_entity_poly.pdbx_seq_one_letter_code
_entity_poly.pdbx_strand_id
1 'polypeptide(L)'
;MKWVKMISFLGVLAMTAVLFYGFTQGNFFEDGGKLMENPWGIVSLVDLYTGFVLFAVWIVYRESGLLPKVIWVLLLMVLGFFTASLYMLIAAYQSKGDLLKFAFGAKKEQVLSKYQS
;
A
#
# COMPACT_ATOMS: atom_id res chain seq x y z
N MET A 1 -3.29 -6.11 17.17
CA MET A 1 -2.47 -5.50 16.09
C MET A 1 -1.02 -6.02 15.96
N LYS A 2 -0.50 -6.87 16.86
CA LYS A 2 0.92 -7.32 16.79
C LYS A 2 1.27 -8.00 15.45
N TRP A 3 0.40 -8.89 14.97
CA TRP A 3 0.56 -9.59 13.70
C TRP A 3 0.62 -8.64 12.48
N VAL A 4 -0.25 -7.64 12.42
CA VAL A 4 -0.24 -6.63 11.34
C VAL A 4 1.10 -5.91 11.29
N LYS A 5 1.62 -5.46 12.44
CA LYS A 5 2.93 -4.80 12.50
C LYS A 5 4.04 -5.71 12.00
N MET A 6 4.04 -6.97 12.42
CA MET A 6 5.08 -7.93 12.02
C MET A 6 5.03 -8.21 10.52
N ILE A 7 3.85 -8.48 9.95
CA ILE A 7 3.69 -8.77 8.52
C ILE A 7 4.06 -7.53 7.69
N SER A 8 3.58 -6.35 8.05
CA SER A 8 3.90 -5.12 7.33
C SER A 8 5.40 -4.80 7.41
N PHE A 9 6.05 -5.04 8.55
CA PHE A 9 7.50 -4.85 8.69
C PHE A 9 8.29 -5.82 7.82
N LEU A 10 7.92 -7.09 7.81
CA LEU A 10 8.52 -8.09 6.91
C LEU A 10 8.31 -7.72 5.45
N GLY A 11 7.13 -7.19 5.09
CA GLY A 11 6.85 -6.68 3.75
C GLY A 11 7.78 -5.54 3.35
N VAL A 12 8.01 -4.56 4.23
CA VAL A 12 8.98 -3.48 3.99
C VAL A 12 10.39 -4.02 3.78
N LEU A 13 10.85 -4.93 4.65
CA LEU A 13 12.18 -5.54 4.54
C LEU A 13 12.34 -6.33 3.24
N ALA A 14 11.38 -7.19 2.91
CA ALA A 14 11.39 -7.97 1.68
C ALA A 14 11.43 -7.06 0.46
N MET A 15 10.52 -6.08 0.38
CA MET A 15 10.46 -5.14 -0.75
C MET A 15 11.75 -4.33 -0.88
N THR A 16 12.38 -3.95 0.23
CA THR A 16 13.67 -3.26 0.21
C THR A 16 14.75 -4.14 -0.44
N ALA A 17 14.82 -5.42 -0.06
CA ALA A 17 15.80 -6.36 -0.60
C ALA A 17 15.61 -6.61 -2.10
N VAL A 18 14.37 -6.86 -2.57
CA VAL A 18 14.12 -7.08 -4.00
C VAL A 18 14.24 -5.80 -4.83
N LEU A 19 13.87 -4.63 -4.31
CA LEU A 19 14.13 -3.36 -5.02
C LEU A 19 15.63 -3.13 -5.17
N PHE A 20 16.41 -3.34 -4.11
CA PHE A 20 17.86 -3.24 -4.18
C PHE A 20 18.46 -4.20 -5.21
N TYR A 21 18.00 -5.45 -5.24
CA TYR A 21 18.38 -6.41 -6.28
C TYR A 21 18.01 -5.91 -7.68
N GLY A 22 16.77 -5.47 -7.90
CA GLY A 22 16.29 -5.00 -9.20
C GLY A 22 17.07 -3.78 -9.72
N PHE A 23 17.36 -2.80 -8.85
CA PHE A 23 18.12 -1.61 -9.22
C PHE A 23 19.61 -1.86 -9.45
N THR A 24 20.18 -2.94 -8.89
CA THR A 24 21.62 -3.25 -9.04
C THR A 24 21.89 -4.24 -10.16
N GLN A 25 20.96 -5.14 -10.49
CA GLN A 25 21.16 -6.21 -11.46
C GLN A 25 20.35 -6.03 -12.76
N GLY A 26 19.22 -5.32 -12.70
CA GLY A 26 18.28 -5.23 -13.83
C GLY A 26 18.33 -3.89 -14.55
N ASN A 27 17.83 -3.88 -15.78
CA ASN A 27 17.53 -2.65 -16.51
C ASN A 27 16.01 -2.51 -16.60
N PHE A 28 15.45 -1.60 -15.81
CA PHE A 28 14.00 -1.43 -15.67
C PHE A 28 13.26 -1.28 -17.01
N PHE A 29 13.84 -0.55 -17.97
CA PHE A 29 13.17 -0.31 -19.25
C PHE A 29 13.26 -1.51 -20.19
N GLU A 30 14.41 -2.18 -20.23
CA GLU A 30 14.60 -3.35 -21.09
C GLU A 30 13.80 -4.56 -20.56
N ASP A 31 13.89 -4.83 -19.27
CA ASP A 31 13.18 -5.95 -18.63
C ASP A 31 11.68 -5.67 -18.51
N GLY A 32 11.29 -4.41 -18.32
CA GLY A 32 9.90 -3.98 -18.39
C GLY A 32 9.29 -4.13 -19.79
N GLY A 33 10.07 -3.86 -20.84
CA GLY A 33 9.65 -4.09 -22.22
C GLY A 33 9.34 -5.56 -22.50
N LYS A 34 10.22 -6.47 -22.05
CA LYS A 34 10.01 -7.94 -22.17
C LYS A 34 8.74 -8.41 -21.46
N LEU A 35 8.37 -7.79 -20.33
CA LEU A 35 7.11 -8.09 -19.64
C LEU A 35 5.89 -7.64 -20.44
N MET A 36 5.97 -6.49 -21.14
CA MET A 36 4.87 -5.99 -21.97
C MET A 36 4.69 -6.79 -23.27
N GLU A 37 5.75 -7.42 -23.77
CA GLU A 37 5.66 -8.32 -24.94
C GLU A 37 5.06 -9.69 -24.57
N ASN A 38 5.12 -10.07 -23.29
CA ASN A 38 4.56 -11.32 -22.79
C ASN A 38 3.09 -11.12 -22.33
N PRO A 39 2.11 -11.85 -22.88
CA PRO A 39 0.71 -11.74 -22.45
C PRO A 39 0.48 -11.94 -20.95
N TRP A 40 1.19 -12.86 -20.31
CA TRP A 40 1.11 -13.06 -18.86
C TRP A 40 1.80 -11.95 -18.07
N GLY A 41 2.81 -11.30 -18.65
CA GLY A 41 3.42 -10.10 -18.06
C GLY A 41 2.43 -8.93 -18.02
N ILE A 42 1.68 -8.71 -19.11
CA ILE A 42 0.58 -7.73 -19.14
C ILE A 42 -0.48 -8.07 -18.09
N VAL A 43 -0.93 -9.34 -18.01
CA VAL A 43 -1.93 -9.77 -17.01
C VAL A 43 -1.42 -9.48 -15.58
N SER A 44 -0.15 -9.80 -15.30
CA SER A 44 0.45 -9.56 -13.98
C SER A 44 0.53 -8.07 -13.64
N LEU A 45 0.84 -7.21 -14.62
CA LEU A 45 0.84 -5.75 -14.43
C LEU A 45 -0.56 -5.22 -14.17
N VAL A 46 -1.56 -5.65 -14.95
CA VAL A 46 -2.96 -5.25 -14.75
C VAL A 46 -3.45 -5.71 -13.38
N ASP A 47 -3.16 -6.94 -12.98
CA ASP A 47 -3.53 -7.48 -11.67
C ASP A 47 -2.90 -6.66 -10.53
N LEU A 48 -1.59 -6.40 -10.62
CA LEU A 48 -0.84 -5.59 -9.65
C LEU A 48 -1.42 -4.18 -9.49
N TYR A 49 -1.62 -3.46 -10.61
CA TYR A 49 -2.13 -2.08 -10.58
C TYR A 49 -3.60 -2.02 -10.18
N THR A 50 -4.41 -3.04 -10.50
CA THR A 50 -5.77 -3.16 -9.97
C THR A 50 -5.73 -3.24 -8.44
N GLY A 51 -4.83 -4.05 -7.88
CA GLY A 51 -4.57 -4.10 -6.45
C GLY A 51 -4.15 -2.74 -5.85
N PHE A 52 -3.28 -2.00 -6.54
CA PHE A 52 -2.87 -0.66 -6.10
C PHE A 52 -4.03 0.33 -6.07
N VAL A 53 -4.89 0.32 -7.08
CA VAL A 53 -6.07 1.20 -7.13
C VAL A 53 -7.03 0.87 -5.99
N LEU A 54 -7.33 -0.41 -5.77
CA LEU A 54 -8.21 -0.84 -4.67
C LEU A 54 -7.64 -0.43 -3.30
N PHE A 55 -6.33 -0.58 -3.11
CA PHE A 55 -5.67 -0.16 -1.87
C PHE A 55 -5.59 1.37 -1.73
N ALA A 56 -5.40 2.09 -2.83
CA ALA A 56 -5.47 3.55 -2.88
C ALA A 56 -6.85 4.07 -2.43
N VAL A 57 -7.94 3.42 -2.87
CA VAL A 57 -9.29 3.76 -2.41
C VAL A 57 -9.40 3.63 -0.89
N TRP A 58 -8.84 2.56 -0.31
CA TRP A 58 -8.81 2.39 1.15
C TRP A 58 -8.01 3.51 1.86
N ILE A 59 -6.82 3.86 1.35
CA ILE A 59 -6.01 4.98 1.88
C ILE A 59 -6.80 6.29 1.81
N VAL A 60 -7.38 6.60 0.64
CA VAL A 60 -8.15 7.83 0.40
C VAL A 60 -9.35 7.92 1.33
N TYR A 61 -10.00 6.80 1.59
CA TYR A 61 -11.11 6.74 2.51
C TYR A 61 -10.67 6.98 3.97
N ARG A 62 -9.52 6.44 4.36
CA ARG A 62 -9.00 6.48 5.73
C ARG A 62 -8.41 7.83 6.14
N GLU A 63 -7.72 8.50 5.22
CA GLU A 63 -7.09 9.80 5.46
C GLU A 63 -8.11 10.93 5.47
N SER A 64 -7.91 11.95 6.31
CA SER A 64 -8.75 13.15 6.32
C SER A 64 -8.30 14.19 5.30
N GLY A 65 -7.01 14.55 5.31
CA GLY A 65 -6.45 15.62 4.48
C GLY A 65 -6.21 15.23 3.02
N LEU A 66 -6.34 16.19 2.11
CA LEU A 66 -6.08 15.98 0.66
C LEU A 66 -4.59 15.68 0.39
N LEU A 67 -3.69 16.41 1.05
CA LEU A 67 -2.24 16.25 0.87
C LEU A 67 -1.74 14.84 1.19
N PRO A 68 -2.01 14.25 2.39
CA PRO A 68 -1.56 12.88 2.68
C PRO A 68 -2.18 11.85 1.74
N LYS A 69 -3.42 12.04 1.29
CA LYS A 69 -4.04 11.16 0.27
C LYS A 69 -3.23 11.14 -1.01
N VAL A 70 -2.95 12.32 -1.57
CA VAL A 70 -2.22 12.45 -2.83
C VAL A 70 -0.81 11.88 -2.68
N ILE A 71 -0.09 12.20 -1.60
CA ILE A 71 1.25 11.68 -1.36
C ILE A 71 1.25 10.14 -1.29
N TRP A 72 0.36 9.55 -0.50
CA TRP A 72 0.32 8.09 -0.34
C TRP A 72 -0.08 7.37 -1.63
N VAL A 73 -1.03 7.91 -2.38
CA VAL A 73 -1.45 7.33 -3.67
C VAL A 73 -0.32 7.43 -4.70
N LEU A 74 0.36 8.57 -4.81
CA LEU A 74 1.50 8.73 -5.71
C LEU A 74 2.63 7.76 -5.35
N LEU A 75 2.99 7.68 -4.07
CA LEU A 75 4.01 6.74 -3.59
C LEU A 75 3.62 5.28 -3.83
N LEU A 76 2.33 4.94 -3.76
CA LEU A 76 1.83 3.60 -4.06
C LEU A 76 1.94 3.27 -5.54
N MET A 77 1.63 4.22 -6.43
CA MET A 77 1.71 3.99 -7.88
C MET A 77 3.15 3.86 -8.39
N VAL A 78 4.12 4.45 -7.67
CA VAL A 78 5.55 4.41 -8.04
C VAL A 78 6.29 3.26 -7.36
N LEU A 79 6.11 3.07 -6.04
CA LEU A 79 6.86 2.08 -5.25
C LEU A 79 6.06 0.81 -4.94
N GLY A 80 4.78 0.77 -5.31
CA GLY A 80 3.92 -0.40 -5.14
C GLY A 80 3.80 -0.88 -3.70
N PHE A 81 3.95 -2.19 -3.51
CA PHE A 81 3.76 -2.83 -2.21
C PHE A 81 4.80 -2.43 -1.14
N PHE A 82 5.90 -1.77 -1.51
CA PHE A 82 6.76 -1.14 -0.51
C PHE A 82 5.98 -0.07 0.26
N THR A 83 5.34 0.86 -0.47
CA THR A 83 4.52 1.92 0.13
C THR A 83 3.31 1.35 0.85
N ALA A 84 2.64 0.33 0.28
CA ALA A 84 1.50 -0.30 0.94
C ALA A 84 1.90 -0.92 2.30
N SER A 85 3.04 -1.62 2.35
CA SER A 85 3.58 -2.23 3.57
C SER A 85 3.97 -1.17 4.59
N LEU A 86 4.66 -0.10 4.15
CA LEU A 86 5.04 1.01 5.02
C LEU A 86 3.82 1.74 5.58
N TYR A 87 2.83 2.04 4.73
CA TYR A 87 1.58 2.67 5.14
C TYR A 87 0.86 1.84 6.20
N MET A 88 0.71 0.53 5.94
CA MET A 88 0.06 -0.40 6.87
C MET A 88 0.82 -0.50 8.20
N LEU A 89 2.16 -0.45 8.18
CA LEU A 89 2.98 -0.44 9.37
C LEU A 89 2.72 0.82 10.21
N ILE A 90 2.85 2.00 9.60
CA ILE A 90 2.61 3.31 10.25
C ILE A 90 1.20 3.35 10.84
N ALA A 91 0.22 2.97 10.03
CA ALA A 91 -1.16 2.82 10.42
C ALA A 91 -1.38 1.94 11.67
N ALA A 92 -0.69 0.80 11.74
CA ALA A 92 -0.80 -0.14 12.86
C ALA A 92 -0.13 0.38 14.14
N TYR A 93 0.89 1.24 14.02
CA TYR A 93 1.45 1.95 15.18
C TYR A 93 0.54 3.07 15.67
N GLN A 94 0.02 3.90 14.75
CA GLN A 94 -0.88 5.02 15.08
C GLN A 94 -2.21 4.57 15.70
N SER A 95 -2.68 3.36 15.35
CA SER A 95 -3.93 2.83 15.89
C SER A 95 -3.84 2.41 17.36
N LYS A 96 -2.62 2.32 17.95
CA LYS A 96 -2.39 1.93 19.35
C LYS A 96 -3.16 0.66 19.80
N GLY A 97 -3.40 -0.27 18.87
CA GLY A 97 -4.09 -1.54 19.15
C GLY A 97 -5.58 -1.55 18.80
N ASP A 98 -6.17 -0.40 18.48
CA ASP A 98 -7.58 -0.27 18.08
C ASP A 98 -7.78 -0.64 16.61
N LEU A 99 -8.62 -1.67 16.37
CA LEU A 99 -8.94 -2.15 15.02
C LEU A 99 -9.77 -1.14 14.21
N LEU A 100 -10.71 -0.44 14.85
CA LEU A 100 -11.54 0.55 14.17
C LEU A 100 -10.71 1.76 13.76
N LYS A 101 -9.82 2.22 14.65
CA LYS A 101 -8.87 3.29 14.30
C LYS A 101 -7.92 2.88 13.18
N PHE A 102 -7.55 1.61 13.13
CA PHE A 102 -6.75 1.08 12.02
C PHE A 102 -7.53 1.02 10.70
N ALA A 103 -8.76 0.51 10.70
CA ALA A 103 -9.54 0.34 9.49
C ALA A 103 -10.09 1.66 8.93
N PHE A 104 -10.59 2.54 9.81
CA PHE A 104 -11.31 3.76 9.45
C PHE A 104 -10.49 5.04 9.59
N GLY A 105 -9.33 4.98 10.27
CA GLY A 105 -8.46 6.15 10.46
C GLY A 105 -9.20 7.34 11.03
N ALA A 106 -9.17 8.47 10.32
CA ALA A 106 -9.79 9.71 10.76
C ALA A 106 -11.32 9.70 10.73
N LYS A 107 -11.94 8.67 10.12
CA LYS A 107 -13.41 8.54 10.04
C LYS A 107 -14.00 7.67 11.14
N LYS A 108 -13.20 7.18 12.08
CA LYS A 108 -13.65 6.28 13.14
C LYS A 108 -14.87 6.86 13.89
N GLU A 109 -14.77 8.11 14.34
CA GLU A 109 -15.81 8.77 15.15
C GLU A 109 -17.10 8.97 14.34
N GLN A 110 -16.98 9.33 13.06
CA GLN A 110 -18.12 9.47 12.13
C GLN A 110 -18.82 8.13 11.86
N VAL A 111 -18.06 7.04 11.79
CA VAL A 111 -18.64 5.70 11.59
C VAL A 111 -19.35 5.24 12.86
N LEU A 112 -18.77 5.46 14.03
CA LEU A 112 -19.35 5.06 15.31
C LEU A 112 -20.66 5.80 15.62
N SER A 113 -20.74 7.10 15.33
CA SER A 113 -21.95 7.89 15.58
C SER A 113 -23.17 7.41 14.78
N LYS A 114 -22.96 6.77 13.63
CA LYS A 114 -24.03 6.22 12.78
C LYS A 114 -24.70 4.97 13.35
N TYR A 115 -24.06 4.25 14.26
CA TYR A 115 -24.57 3.00 14.85
C TYR A 115 -24.97 3.13 16.32
N GLN A 116 -24.86 4.34 16.88
CA GLN A 116 -25.25 4.65 18.27
C GLN A 116 -26.63 5.33 18.36
N SER A 117 -27.36 5.46 17.24
CA SER A 117 -28.77 5.89 17.17
C SER A 117 -29.72 4.71 17.22
#